data_AF-A0A0C3EKX1-F1
#
_entry.id   AF-A0A0C3EKX1-F1
#
_cell.length_a   1.000
_cell.length_b   1.000
_cell.length_c   1.000
_cell.angle_alpha   90.00
_cell.angle_beta   90.00
_cell.angle_gamma   90.00
#
_symmetry.space_group_name_H-M   'P 1'
#
loop_
_entity.id
_entity.type
_entity.pdbx_description
1 polymer ?
#
loop_
_entity_poly.entity_id
_entity_poly.type
_entity_poly.pdbx_seq_one_letter_code
_entity_poly.pdbx_strand_id
1 'polypeptide(L)'
;PGGSQGWTTTGPNILVWERVDTDPQNFTAVLTNNAGAMPNGDQVLNALVDGTLGNITCNPPSGGWPTGSGFRVNLVQDAQHLSSILAQSSQFSIN
;
A
#
# COMPACT_ATOMS: atom_id res chain seq x y z
N PRO A 1 -4.19 2.46 7.79
CA PRO A 1 -3.29 1.28 7.86
C PRO A 1 -2.21 1.51 8.93
N GLY A 2 -1.88 0.49 9.72
CA GLY A 2 -0.96 0.59 10.85
C GLY A 2 0.51 0.79 10.44
N GLY A 3 1.31 1.35 11.36
CA GLY A 3 2.72 1.71 11.16
C GLY A 3 3.69 0.54 10.97
N SER A 4 4.95 0.86 10.60
CA SER A 4 6.07 -0.07 10.31
C SER A 4 5.63 -1.41 9.72
N GLN A 5 5.35 -1.42 8.42
CA GLN A 5 4.86 -2.62 7.75
C GLN A 5 5.85 -3.81 7.77
N GLY A 6 7.13 -3.59 8.11
CA GLY A 6 8.15 -4.64 8.16
C GLY A 6 8.43 -5.28 6.79
N TRP A 7 8.12 -4.55 5.71
CA TRP A 7 8.21 -5.06 4.36
C TRP A 7 9.66 -5.32 3.98
N THR A 8 9.85 -6.43 3.29
CA THR A 8 11.17 -6.84 2.80
C THR A 8 11.21 -6.90 1.29
N THR A 9 12.41 -7.01 0.74
CA THR A 9 12.62 -7.24 -0.68
C THR A 9 12.26 -8.67 -1.13
N THR A 10 12.09 -9.61 -0.21
CA THR A 10 11.88 -11.03 -0.51
C THR A 10 10.45 -11.48 -0.23
N GLY A 11 9.76 -11.94 -1.28
CA GLY A 11 8.45 -12.58 -1.17
C GLY A 11 7.28 -11.61 -1.07
N PRO A 12 6.09 -12.13 -0.74
CA PRO A 12 4.92 -11.31 -0.52
C PRO A 12 5.03 -10.55 0.79
N ASN A 13 4.59 -9.29 0.77
CA ASN A 13 4.48 -8.47 1.96
C ASN A 13 3.02 -8.42 2.42
N ILE A 14 2.78 -8.32 3.73
CA ILE A 14 1.41 -8.24 4.27
C ILE A 14 1.05 -6.80 4.55
N LEU A 15 -0.10 -6.37 4.04
CA LEU A 15 -0.72 -5.10 4.37
C LEU A 15 -1.84 -5.34 5.37
N VAL A 16 -1.82 -4.63 6.50
CA VAL A 16 -2.84 -4.68 7.55
C VAL A 16 -3.46 -3.30 7.75
N TRP A 17 -4.77 -3.26 7.99
CA TRP A 17 -5.50 -2.05 8.33
C TRP A 17 -6.61 -2.33 9.35
N GLU A 18 -7.03 -1.27 10.03
CA GLU A 18 -8.25 -1.25 10.82
C GLU A 18 -9.28 -0.45 10.04
N ARG A 19 -10.48 -1.00 9.91
CA ARG A 19 -11.62 -0.37 9.25
C ARG A 19 -12.60 0.11 10.33
N VAL A 20 -13.20 1.28 10.14
CA VAL A 20 -14.39 1.71 10.89
C VAL A 20 -15.64 1.59 10.03
N ASP A 21 -16.81 1.44 10.65
CA ASP A 21 -18.03 1.05 9.91
C ASP A 21 -18.49 2.02 8.84
N THR A 22 -18.08 3.29 8.93
CA THR A 22 -18.36 4.34 7.94
C THR A 22 -17.46 4.29 6.71
N ASP A 23 -16.40 3.48 6.72
CA ASP A 23 -15.48 3.37 5.59
C ASP A 23 -16.11 2.62 4.42
N PRO A 24 -15.71 2.93 3.17
CA PRO A 24 -16.08 2.15 1.99
C PRO A 24 -15.83 0.65 2.17
N GLN A 25 -16.67 -0.17 1.54
CA GLN A 25 -16.51 -1.63 1.57
C GLN A 25 -15.29 -2.10 0.76
N ASN A 26 -14.84 -1.30 -0.20
CA ASN A 26 -13.68 -1.61 -1.01
C ASN A 26 -12.80 -0.39 -1.21
N PHE A 27 -11.53 -0.65 -1.50
CA PHE A 27 -10.53 0.37 -1.81
C PHE A 27 -9.44 -0.19 -2.71
N THR A 28 -8.60 0.69 -3.26
CA THR A 28 -7.34 0.33 -3.92
C THR A 28 -6.17 0.57 -2.96
N ALA A 29 -5.25 -0.39 -2.86
CA ALA A 29 -4.00 -0.24 -2.12
C ALA A 29 -2.86 0.18 -3.06
N VAL A 30 -2.13 1.24 -2.70
CA VAL A 30 -1.06 1.82 -3.51
C VAL A 30 0.19 2.03 -2.66
N LEU A 31 1.33 1.55 -3.13
CA LEU A 31 2.65 1.88 -2.58
C LEU A 31 3.15 3.17 -3.23
N THR A 32 3.57 4.13 -2.42
CA THR A 32 4.08 5.43 -2.88
C THR A 32 5.40 5.77 -2.21
N ASN A 33 6.23 6.57 -2.88
CA ASN A 33 7.49 7.08 -2.34
C ASN A 33 7.85 8.43 -2.98
N ASN A 34 7.70 9.51 -2.22
CA ASN A 34 8.05 10.87 -2.69
C ASN A 34 9.56 11.14 -2.70
N ALA A 35 10.39 10.20 -2.25
CA ALA A 35 11.86 10.33 -2.17
C ALA A 35 12.58 9.77 -3.42
N GLY A 36 11.84 9.34 -4.44
CA GLY A 36 12.41 8.89 -5.72
C GLY A 36 12.86 7.43 -5.74
N ALA A 37 12.55 6.62 -4.71
CA ALA A 37 12.89 5.20 -4.69
C ALA A 37 12.02 4.35 -5.65
N MET A 38 11.02 4.95 -6.29
CA MET A 38 10.10 4.29 -7.23
C MET A 38 10.24 4.91 -8.62
N PRO A 39 11.09 4.34 -9.50
CA PRO A 39 11.43 4.93 -10.80
C PRO A 39 10.23 5.02 -11.76
N ASN A 40 9.20 4.19 -11.56
CA ASN A 40 7.99 4.16 -12.39
C ASN A 40 6.80 4.91 -11.75
N GLY A 41 7.04 5.65 -10.66
CA GLY A 41 5.99 6.28 -9.86
C GLY A 41 5.26 5.28 -8.95
N ASP A 42 4.06 5.66 -8.51
CA ASP A 42 3.22 4.90 -7.58
C ASP A 42 2.86 3.51 -8.12
N GLN A 43 2.87 2.51 -7.23
CA GLN A 43 2.60 1.11 -7.58
C GLN A 43 1.26 0.68 -6.98
N VAL A 44 0.30 0.34 -7.83
CA VAL A 44 -0.93 -0.33 -7.38
C VAL A 44 -0.58 -1.75 -6.91
N LEU A 45 -0.89 -2.05 -5.65
CA LEU A 45 -0.64 -3.34 -5.01
C LEU A 45 -1.84 -4.27 -5.21
N ASN A 46 -3.04 -3.72 -5.08
CA ASN A 46 -4.30 -4.40 -5.32
C ASN A 46 -5.38 -3.35 -5.65
N ALA A 47 -6.05 -3.51 -6.80
CA ALA A 47 -7.01 -2.54 -7.31
C ALA A 47 -8.40 -2.65 -6.65
N LEU A 48 -8.77 -3.81 -6.09
CA LEU A 48 -10.08 -4.03 -5.51
C LEU A 48 -9.95 -4.90 -4.25
N VAL A 49 -9.61 -4.25 -3.15
CA VAL A 49 -9.49 -4.87 -1.83
C VAL A 49 -10.85 -4.85 -1.15
N ASP A 50 -11.28 -5.99 -0.62
CA ASP A 50 -12.38 -6.04 0.34
C ASP A 50 -11.90 -5.47 1.69
N GLY A 51 -12.43 -4.31 2.06
CA GLY A 51 -12.02 -3.57 3.26
C GLY A 51 -12.41 -4.26 4.57
N THR A 52 -13.25 -5.29 4.52
CA THR A 52 -13.66 -6.06 5.72
C THR A 52 -12.63 -7.11 6.14
N LEU A 53 -11.66 -7.45 5.28
CA LEU A 53 -10.66 -8.48 5.55
C LEU A 53 -9.64 -8.08 6.63
N GLY A 54 -9.40 -6.78 6.80
CA GLY A 54 -8.37 -6.23 7.71
C GLY A 54 -6.92 -6.52 7.29
N ASN A 55 -6.68 -7.40 6.31
CA ASN A 55 -5.36 -7.64 5.72
C ASN A 55 -5.43 -8.19 4.29
N ILE A 56 -4.35 -7.99 3.53
CA ILE A 56 -4.10 -8.67 2.24
C ILE A 56 -2.62 -9.06 2.11
N THR A 57 -2.39 -10.03 1.22
CA THR A 57 -1.06 -10.31 0.69
C THR A 57 -0.78 -9.43 -0.53
N CYS A 58 0.31 -8.68 -0.49
CA CYS A 58 0.84 -7.89 -1.59
C CYS A 58 1.98 -8.67 -2.26
N ASN A 59 1.81 -9.00 -3.53
CA ASN A 59 2.86 -9.68 -4.31
C ASN A 59 3.87 -8.66 -4.86
N PRO A 60 5.14 -9.06 -5.04
CA PRO A 60 6.14 -8.18 -5.63
C PRO A 60 5.73 -7.77 -7.05
N PRO A 61 5.99 -6.51 -7.45
CA PRO A 61 5.91 -6.08 -8.85
C PRO A 61 6.85 -6.90 -9.73
N SER A 62 6.67 -6.85 -11.06
CA SER A 62 7.52 -7.59 -12.00
C SER A 62 9.02 -7.27 -11.88
N GLY A 63 9.37 -6.08 -11.40
CA GLY A 63 10.75 -5.66 -11.14
C GLY A 63 11.26 -5.98 -9.73
N GLY A 64 10.47 -6.69 -8.91
CA GLY A 64 10.70 -6.86 -7.49
C GLY A 64 10.24 -5.67 -6.65
N TRP A 65 10.44 -5.77 -5.34
CA TRP A 65 10.20 -4.66 -4.43
C TRP A 65 11.31 -3.62 -4.52
N PRO A 66 10.99 -2.32 -4.48
CA PRO A 66 12.00 -1.28 -4.37
C PRO A 66 12.64 -1.34 -2.97
N THR A 67 13.88 -0.88 -2.86
CA THR A 67 14.63 -0.80 -1.59
C THR A 67 14.83 0.67 -1.20
N GLY A 68 14.79 0.96 0.10
CA GLY A 68 15.06 2.30 0.64
C GLY A 68 14.06 2.71 1.70
N SER A 69 13.93 4.02 1.93
CA SER A 69 13.11 4.60 2.98
C SER A 69 12.06 5.58 2.44
N GLY A 70 11.06 5.89 3.27
CA GLY A 70 10.05 6.91 2.97
C GLY A 70 8.83 6.37 2.22
N PHE A 71 8.70 5.05 2.14
CA PHE A 71 7.55 4.39 1.55
C PHE A 71 6.30 4.60 2.40
N ARG A 72 5.15 4.70 1.74
CA ARG A 72 3.83 4.69 2.38
C ARG A 72 2.91 3.78 1.59
N VAL A 73 1.95 3.19 2.28
CA VAL A 73 0.78 2.59 1.64
C VAL A 73 -0.40 3.53 1.80
N ASN A 74 -0.98 3.92 0.68
CA ASN A 74 -2.23 4.66 0.60
C ASN A 74 -3.36 3.67 0.31
N LEU A 75 -4.44 3.78 1.09
CA LEU A 75 -5.73 3.19 0.74
C LEU A 75 -6.53 4.30 0.09
N VAL A 76 -6.86 4.13 -1.18
CA VAL A 76 -7.51 5.16 -2.01
C VAL A 76 -8.86 4.64 -2.49
N GLN A 77 -9.73 5.56 -2.90
CA GLN A 77 -11.09 5.25 -3.31
C GLN A 77 -11.15 4.11 -4.36
N ASP A 78 -10.40 4.25 -5.45
CA ASP A 78 -10.30 3.24 -6.52
C ASP A 78 -9.08 3.51 -7.42
N ALA A 79 -8.81 2.62 -8.38
CA ALA A 79 -7.64 2.66 -9.25
C ALA A 79 -7.64 3.84 -10.24
N GLN A 80 -8.76 4.53 -10.41
CA GLN A 80 -8.89 5.72 -11.25
C GLN A 80 -8.74 7.02 -10.43
N HIS A 81 -8.88 6.94 -9.11
CA HIS A 81 -8.83 8.07 -8.19
C HIS A 81 -7.72 7.90 -7.14
N LEU A 82 -6.48 7.74 -7.59
CA LEU A 82 -5.32 7.51 -6.70
C LEU A 82 -5.01 8.68 -5.75
N SER A 83 -5.52 9.88 -6.03
CA SER A 83 -5.40 11.04 -5.14
C SER A 83 -6.48 11.12 -4.06
N SER A 84 -7.55 10.32 -4.17
CA SER A 84 -8.63 10.25 -3.18
C SER A 84 -8.25 9.32 -2.03
N ILE A 85 -7.37 9.79 -1.14
CA ILE A 85 -6.85 9.01 -0.02
C ILE A 85 -7.92 8.85 1.06
N LEU A 86 -8.27 7.60 1.37
CA LEU A 86 -9.15 7.22 2.48
C LEU A 86 -8.34 7.03 3.77
N ALA A 87 -7.17 6.41 3.65
CA ALA A 87 -6.25 6.22 4.77
C ALA A 87 -4.80 6.10 4.29
N GLN A 88 -3.85 6.41 5.15
CA GLN A 88 -2.41 6.37 4.82
C GLN A 88 -1.61 5.78 5.99
N SER A 89 -0.56 5.02 5.67
CA SER A 89 0.35 4.47 6.68
C SER A 89 1.36 5.52 7.16
N SER A 90 2.02 5.25 8.29
CA SER A 90 3.29 5.91 8.57
C SER A 90 4.30 5.61 7.46
N GLN A 91 5.35 6.43 7.37
CA GLN A 91 6.50 6.06 6.53
C GLN A 91 7.17 4.80 7.07
N PHE A 92 7.73 4.01 6.17
CA PHE A 92 8.54 2.85 6.48
C PHE A 92 9.67 2.69 5.45
N SER A 93 10.54 1.72 5.72
CA SER A 93 11.62 1.32 4.82
C SER A 93 11.39 -0.11 4.33
N ILE A 94 11.85 -0.39 3.12
CA ILE A 94 11.87 -1.73 2.53
C ILE A 94 13.34 -2.11 2.37
N ASN A 95 13.74 -3.24 2.98
CA ASN A 95 15.11 -3.76 2.96
C ASN A 95 15.12 -5.22 2.52
#